data_AF-A0A166ERK1-F1
#
_entry.id   AF-A0A166ERK1-F1
#
_cell.length_a   1.000
_cell.length_b   1.000
_cell.length_c   1.000
_cell.angle_alpha   90.00
_cell.angle_beta   90.00
_cell.angle_gamma   90.00
#
_symmetry.space_group_name_H-M   'P 1'
#
loop_
_entity.id
_entity.type
_entity.pdbx_description
1 polymer ?
#
loop_
_entity_poly.entity_id
_entity_poly.type
_entity_poly.pdbx_seq_one_letter_code
_entity_poly.pdbx_strand_id
1 'polypeptide(L)'
;MPYADGARYNDKGGCTPGTHEALLQATRDWVNEDVTSTVLLVTGDPGIGKSAIANETAKWFEDLERLGSSFCFDPSYPDRKPNNLFSTIARDLADFDQQWKARLYQAVAKKAVRTTSSAVEQFERFILQPSQELETIGPIVVVIDALDQSGTAEARRGVISALSNQAKNLAGNIRIIITACPEPDIQGLSALSHVKFIDMNETDAARKTGAVLAEASHPPKTSPTRRSRVAVGSALVSPTQRLPIAPSQSPYDDYAVSRIMRPLGAPSSRQYLRALIPIPNRTGRHRRNMSGKSKTRHVGTAGTQSPPEGGNLEGKLSIITS
;
A
#
# COMPACT_ATOMS: atom_id res chain seq x y z
N MET A 1 -11.18 -3.23 -22.57
CA MET A 1 -11.30 -4.25 -21.50
C MET A 1 -12.42 -3.79 -20.59
N PRO A 2 -13.25 -4.69 -20.03
CA PRO A 2 -14.16 -4.32 -18.94
C PRO A 2 -13.38 -3.72 -17.78
N TYR A 3 -13.91 -2.72 -17.09
CA TYR A 3 -13.28 -2.09 -15.92
C TYR A 3 -14.38 -1.60 -14.98
N ALA A 4 -14.02 -1.31 -13.73
CA ALA A 4 -14.93 -0.73 -12.75
C ALA A 4 -14.81 0.79 -12.76
N ASP A 5 -15.91 1.49 -13.08
CA ASP A 5 -15.92 2.94 -13.02
C ASP A 5 -16.04 3.44 -11.57
N GLY A 6 -15.34 4.53 -11.26
CA GLY A 6 -15.35 5.15 -9.93
C GLY A 6 -14.85 4.26 -8.79
N ALA A 7 -14.08 3.20 -9.05
CA ALA A 7 -13.54 2.32 -8.01
C ALA A 7 -12.30 2.89 -7.27
N ARG A 8 -11.84 4.08 -7.67
CA ARG A 8 -10.69 4.77 -7.06
C ARG A 8 -10.94 5.05 -5.57
N TYR A 9 -9.87 5.19 -4.80
CA TYR A 9 -9.90 5.58 -3.40
C TYR A 9 -10.68 6.90 -3.19
N ASN A 10 -11.21 7.09 -1.98
CA ASN A 10 -11.94 8.30 -1.60
C ASN A 10 -10.99 9.29 -0.90
N ASP A 11 -10.75 10.44 -1.52
CA ASP A 11 -9.85 11.51 -1.03
C ASP A 11 -10.26 12.14 0.31
N LYS A 12 -11.53 11.96 0.70
CA LYS A 12 -12.11 12.40 1.97
C LYS A 12 -12.26 11.25 2.98
N GLY A 13 -11.96 10.02 2.58
CA GLY A 13 -12.09 8.83 3.42
C GLY A 13 -10.82 8.47 4.19
N GLY A 14 -9.87 9.40 4.34
CA GLY A 14 -8.58 9.18 5.02
C GLY A 14 -8.70 9.05 6.54
N CYS A 15 -7.54 8.96 7.20
CA CYS A 15 -7.49 8.79 8.65
C CYS A 15 -7.84 10.10 9.38
N THR A 16 -8.48 9.97 10.54
CA THR A 16 -8.58 11.08 11.48
C THR A 16 -7.16 11.49 11.91
N PRO A 17 -6.82 12.78 11.99
CA PRO A 17 -5.47 13.20 12.37
C PRO A 17 -4.97 12.55 13.66
N GLY A 18 -3.76 11.97 13.62
CA GLY A 18 -3.14 11.31 14.76
C GLY A 18 -3.62 9.88 15.02
N THR A 19 -4.54 9.32 14.22
CA THR A 19 -4.89 7.89 14.30
C THR A 19 -3.99 7.06 13.38
N HIS A 20 -3.67 5.85 13.81
CA HIS A 20 -2.90 4.85 13.04
C HIS A 20 -1.55 5.33 12.45
N GLU A 21 -0.97 6.42 12.95
CA GLU A 21 0.29 7.01 12.45
C GLU A 21 1.44 5.98 12.37
N ALA A 22 1.54 5.10 13.37
CA ALA A 22 2.56 4.05 13.37
C ALA A 22 2.36 3.04 12.22
N LEU A 23 1.11 2.70 11.90
CA LEU A 23 0.78 1.79 10.79
C LEU A 23 0.98 2.47 9.43
N LEU A 24 0.57 3.72 9.30
CA LEU A 24 0.82 4.52 8.10
C LEU A 24 2.33 4.65 7.84
N GLN A 25 3.11 4.91 8.89
CA GLN A 25 4.57 4.96 8.78
C GLN A 25 5.14 3.59 8.40
N ALA A 26 4.73 2.50 9.05
CA ALA A 26 5.19 1.15 8.70
C ALA A 26 4.84 0.76 7.25
N THR A 27 3.69 1.22 6.76
CA THR A 27 3.25 1.04 5.37
C THR A 27 4.15 1.82 4.41
N ARG A 28 4.42 3.10 4.70
CA ARG A 28 5.32 3.94 3.90
C ARG A 28 6.74 3.39 3.88
N ASP A 29 7.25 2.93 5.03
CA ASP A 29 8.57 2.34 5.16
C ASP A 29 8.64 1.06 4.29
N TRP A 30 7.67 0.16 4.44
CA TRP A 30 7.59 -1.07 3.65
C TRP A 30 7.60 -0.84 2.14
N VAL A 31 6.85 0.15 1.64
CA VAL A 31 6.84 0.45 0.20
C VAL A 31 8.23 0.81 -0.32
N ASN A 32 9.04 1.48 0.50
CA ASN A 32 10.38 1.97 0.14
C ASN A 32 11.52 1.03 0.57
N GLU A 33 11.22 -0.04 1.30
CA GLU A 33 12.19 -1.07 1.68
C GLU A 33 12.65 -1.88 0.45
N ASP A 34 13.95 -2.19 0.38
CA ASP A 34 14.53 -3.14 -0.59
C ASP A 34 14.28 -4.59 -0.12
N VAL A 35 13.00 -4.94 0.01
CA VAL A 35 12.51 -6.23 0.49
C VAL A 35 11.92 -7.06 -0.65
N THR A 36 11.98 -8.37 -0.48
CA THR A 36 11.43 -9.38 -1.38
C THR A 36 9.89 -9.47 -1.35
N SER A 37 9.25 -8.88 -0.34
CA SER A 37 7.79 -8.87 -0.24
C SER A 37 7.15 -7.90 -1.23
N THR A 38 6.20 -8.38 -2.03
CA THR A 38 5.51 -7.60 -3.05
C THR A 38 4.10 -7.20 -2.62
N VAL A 39 3.56 -7.88 -1.60
CA VAL A 39 2.21 -7.63 -1.07
C VAL A 39 2.31 -7.27 0.41
N LEU A 40 1.56 -6.24 0.82
CA LEU A 40 1.25 -5.94 2.22
C LEU A 40 -0.23 -6.24 2.44
N LEU A 41 -0.54 -7.18 3.31
CA LEU A 41 -1.89 -7.50 3.74
C LEU A 41 -2.14 -6.91 5.12
N VAL A 42 -3.09 -5.98 5.19
CA VAL A 42 -3.56 -5.35 6.43
C VAL A 42 -4.95 -5.90 6.76
N THR A 43 -5.07 -6.64 7.85
CA THR A 43 -6.36 -7.17 8.30
C THR A 43 -6.82 -6.57 9.62
N GLY A 44 -8.07 -6.85 9.97
CA GLY A 44 -8.62 -6.65 11.29
C GLY A 44 -10.15 -6.56 11.25
N ASP A 45 -10.78 -6.31 12.38
CA ASP A 45 -12.23 -6.38 12.53
C ASP A 45 -12.97 -5.27 11.73
N PRO A 46 -14.26 -5.46 11.40
CA PRO A 46 -15.08 -4.40 10.80
C PRO A 46 -15.06 -3.11 11.65
N GLY A 47 -15.02 -1.96 10.99
CA GLY A 47 -15.14 -0.65 11.65
C GLY A 47 -13.86 -0.06 12.26
N ILE A 48 -12.73 -0.78 12.26
CA ILE A 48 -11.46 -0.30 12.87
C ILE A 48 -10.66 0.69 11.99
N GLY A 49 -11.19 1.10 10.84
CA GLY A 49 -10.54 2.09 9.98
C GLY A 49 -9.58 1.55 8.91
N LYS A 50 -9.65 0.27 8.53
CA LYS A 50 -8.84 -0.31 7.44
C LYS A 50 -8.92 0.49 6.13
N SER A 51 -10.13 0.83 5.69
CA SER A 51 -10.33 1.66 4.48
C SER A 51 -9.78 3.08 4.63
N ALA A 52 -9.71 3.61 5.86
CA ALA A 52 -9.07 4.89 6.10
C ALA A 52 -7.55 4.81 5.85
N ILE A 53 -6.90 3.71 6.25
CA ILE A 53 -5.50 3.43 5.92
C ILE A 53 -5.30 3.31 4.42
N ALA A 54 -6.18 2.59 3.72
CA ALA A 54 -6.11 2.44 2.27
C ALA A 54 -6.22 3.80 1.56
N ASN A 55 -7.20 4.63 1.94
CA ASN A 55 -7.41 5.96 1.36
C ASN A 55 -6.25 6.91 1.66
N GLU A 56 -5.78 6.97 2.91
CA GLU A 56 -4.67 7.82 3.32
C GLU A 56 -3.36 7.43 2.61
N THR A 57 -3.12 6.12 2.48
CA THR A 57 -1.94 5.60 1.78
C THR A 57 -2.02 5.88 0.29
N ALA A 58 -3.17 5.64 -0.34
CA ALA A 58 -3.37 5.92 -1.76
C ALA A 58 -3.15 7.41 -2.06
N LYS A 59 -3.75 8.30 -1.26
CA LYS A 59 -3.57 9.75 -1.36
C LYS A 59 -2.12 10.16 -1.26
N TRP A 60 -1.42 9.68 -0.24
CA TRP A 60 0.00 9.98 -0.05
C TRP A 60 0.85 9.59 -1.26
N PHE A 61 0.63 8.40 -1.83
CA PHE A 61 1.38 7.97 -3.01
C PHE A 61 0.90 8.62 -4.31
N GLU A 62 -0.34 9.11 -4.38
CA GLU A 62 -0.78 9.96 -5.49
C GLU A 62 -0.04 11.30 -5.49
N ASP A 63 0.06 11.95 -4.33
CA ASP A 63 0.78 13.23 -4.17
C ASP A 63 2.27 13.09 -4.53
N LEU A 64 2.83 11.89 -4.37
CA LEU A 64 4.20 11.55 -4.77
C LEU A 64 4.34 11.10 -6.23
N GLU A 65 3.26 11.13 -7.03
CA GLU A 65 3.20 10.58 -8.39
C GLU A 65 3.65 9.10 -8.48
N ARG A 66 3.30 8.29 -7.47
CA ARG A 66 3.68 6.86 -7.33
C ARG A 66 2.50 5.92 -7.17
N LEU A 67 1.28 6.43 -7.05
CA LEU A 67 0.06 5.62 -7.06
C LEU A 67 -0.25 5.20 -8.51
N GLY A 68 -0.02 3.93 -8.81
CA GLY A 68 -0.34 3.35 -10.11
C GLY A 68 -1.82 3.02 -10.27
N SER A 69 -2.48 2.55 -9.20
CA SER A 69 -3.92 2.31 -9.17
C SER A 69 -4.44 2.20 -7.74
N SER A 70 -5.74 2.43 -7.57
CA SER A 70 -6.47 2.10 -6.35
C SER A 70 -7.83 1.52 -6.73
N PHE A 71 -8.26 0.46 -6.05
CA PHE A 71 -9.54 -0.20 -6.27
C PHE A 71 -10.19 -0.52 -4.93
N CYS A 72 -11.37 0.03 -4.67
CA CYS A 72 -12.16 -0.24 -3.47
C CYS A 72 -13.35 -1.14 -3.83
N PHE A 73 -13.39 -2.33 -3.26
CA PHE A 73 -14.57 -3.19 -3.36
C PHE A 73 -15.74 -2.58 -2.58
N ASP A 74 -16.90 -2.52 -3.21
CA ASP A 74 -18.14 -2.06 -2.59
C ASP A 74 -19.32 -2.82 -3.24
N PRO A 75 -20.06 -3.64 -2.47
CA PRO A 75 -21.15 -4.45 -3.00
C PRO A 75 -22.30 -3.63 -3.59
N SER A 76 -22.37 -2.33 -3.28
CA SER A 76 -23.35 -1.39 -3.83
C SER A 76 -23.10 -1.08 -5.32
N TYR A 77 -21.92 -1.41 -5.84
CA TYR A 77 -21.51 -1.13 -7.21
C TYR A 77 -21.27 -2.42 -7.99
N PRO A 78 -22.12 -2.78 -8.97
CA PRO A 78 -22.08 -4.08 -9.65
C PRO A 78 -20.81 -4.32 -10.49
N ASP A 79 -20.12 -3.25 -10.87
CA ASP A 79 -18.89 -3.33 -11.64
C ASP A 79 -17.63 -3.46 -10.77
N ARG A 80 -17.73 -3.26 -9.45
CA ARG A 80 -16.63 -3.42 -8.49
C ARG A 80 -16.50 -4.86 -8.01
N LYS A 81 -16.36 -5.77 -8.97
CA LYS A 81 -16.30 -7.22 -8.76
C LYS A 81 -14.91 -7.79 -9.08
N PRO A 82 -14.56 -8.99 -8.57
CA PRO A 82 -13.24 -9.61 -8.75
C PRO A 82 -12.75 -9.63 -10.21
N ASN A 83 -13.66 -9.92 -11.14
CA ASN A 83 -13.33 -10.05 -12.56
C ASN A 83 -13.05 -8.72 -13.28
N ASN A 84 -13.22 -7.58 -12.60
CA ASN A 84 -12.88 -6.26 -13.12
C ASN A 84 -11.66 -5.65 -12.40
N LEU A 85 -11.14 -6.29 -11.34
CA LEU A 85 -10.07 -5.75 -10.51
C LEU A 85 -8.80 -5.49 -11.34
N PHE A 86 -8.23 -6.53 -11.93
CA PHE A 86 -6.93 -6.43 -12.60
C PHE A 86 -7.01 -5.71 -13.95
N SER A 87 -8.16 -5.77 -14.64
CA SER A 87 -8.38 -4.96 -15.83
C SER A 87 -8.49 -3.46 -15.53
N THR A 88 -9.05 -3.09 -14.37
CA THR A 88 -9.07 -1.70 -13.89
C THR A 88 -7.66 -1.26 -13.52
N ILE A 89 -6.95 -2.04 -12.71
CA ILE A 89 -5.55 -1.75 -12.33
C ILE A 89 -4.65 -1.61 -13.56
N ALA A 90 -4.77 -2.50 -14.54
CA ALA A 90 -3.96 -2.44 -15.75
C ALA A 90 -4.24 -1.18 -16.59
N ARG A 91 -5.50 -0.76 -16.65
CA ARG A 91 -5.88 0.49 -17.31
C ARG A 91 -5.26 1.69 -16.59
N ASP A 92 -5.40 1.77 -15.27
CA ASP A 92 -4.85 2.88 -14.49
C ASP A 92 -3.33 2.96 -14.63
N LEU A 93 -2.63 1.82 -14.61
CA LEU A 93 -1.19 1.74 -14.85
C LEU A 93 -0.79 2.19 -16.26
N ALA A 94 -1.61 1.90 -17.27
CA ALA A 94 -1.40 2.39 -18.64
C ALA A 94 -1.64 3.90 -18.78
N ASP A 95 -2.51 4.49 -17.96
CA ASP A 95 -2.70 5.94 -17.91
C ASP A 95 -1.58 6.61 -17.10
N PHE A 96 -1.02 5.91 -16.11
CA PHE A 96 0.11 6.33 -15.28
C PHE A 96 1.45 6.38 -16.05
N ASP A 97 1.75 5.35 -16.85
CA ASP A 97 3.03 5.21 -17.56
C ASP A 97 2.87 4.77 -19.03
N GLN A 98 3.56 5.48 -19.95
CA GLN A 98 3.48 5.22 -21.39
C GLN A 98 4.14 3.91 -21.81
N GLN A 99 5.19 3.47 -21.13
CA GLN A 99 5.81 2.18 -21.40
C GLN A 99 4.87 1.06 -20.96
N TRP A 100 4.24 1.20 -19.79
CA TRP A 100 3.18 0.29 -19.34
C TRP A 100 2.07 0.17 -20.36
N LYS A 101 1.59 1.30 -20.88
CA LYS A 101 0.58 1.34 -21.94
C LYS A 101 0.99 0.55 -23.19
N ALA A 102 2.24 0.70 -23.62
CA ALA A 102 2.76 -0.01 -24.78
C ALA A 102 2.83 -1.53 -24.54
N ARG A 103 3.31 -1.98 -23.37
CA ARG A 103 3.39 -3.42 -23.03
C ARG A 103 2.02 -4.04 -22.85
N LEU A 104 1.10 -3.35 -22.18
CA LEU A 104 -0.28 -3.80 -22.05
C LEU A 104 -0.94 -3.96 -23.43
N TYR A 105 -0.74 -2.99 -24.34
CA TYR A 105 -1.28 -3.06 -25.70
C TYR A 105 -0.84 -4.34 -26.43
N GLN A 106 0.43 -4.73 -26.30
CA GLN A 106 0.96 -5.96 -26.89
C GLN A 106 0.36 -7.21 -26.22
N ALA A 107 0.30 -7.23 -24.89
CA ALA A 107 -0.24 -8.35 -24.13
C ALA A 107 -1.73 -8.63 -24.43
N VAL A 108 -2.50 -7.58 -24.77
CA VAL A 108 -3.94 -7.68 -25.04
C VAL A 108 -4.30 -7.58 -26.53
N ALA A 109 -3.37 -7.86 -27.44
CA ALA A 109 -3.62 -7.79 -28.88
C ALA A 109 -4.82 -8.64 -29.34
N LYS A 110 -5.03 -9.81 -28.72
CA LYS A 110 -6.17 -10.70 -29.04
C LYS A 110 -7.45 -10.25 -28.34
N LYS A 111 -8.59 -10.27 -29.05
CA LYS A 111 -9.90 -9.90 -28.47
C LYS A 111 -10.30 -10.76 -27.28
N ALA A 112 -10.09 -12.08 -27.35
CA ALA A 112 -10.43 -13.01 -26.26
C ALA A 112 -9.72 -12.64 -24.94
N VAL A 113 -8.45 -12.25 -25.02
CA VAL A 113 -7.67 -11.79 -23.86
C VAL A 113 -8.26 -10.51 -23.28
N ARG A 114 -8.65 -9.53 -24.11
CA ARG A 114 -9.26 -8.26 -23.65
C ARG A 114 -10.59 -8.41 -22.92
N THR A 115 -11.29 -9.54 -23.12
CA THR A 115 -12.63 -9.80 -22.58
C THR A 115 -12.65 -10.97 -21.61
N THR A 116 -11.50 -11.52 -21.23
CA THR A 116 -11.44 -12.61 -20.24
C THR A 116 -11.99 -12.15 -18.90
N SER A 117 -12.80 -12.99 -18.26
CA SER A 117 -13.29 -12.79 -16.89
C SER A 117 -12.43 -13.52 -15.86
N SER A 118 -11.39 -14.25 -16.29
CA SER A 118 -10.51 -14.99 -15.39
C SER A 118 -9.53 -14.05 -14.70
N ALA A 119 -9.72 -13.77 -13.42
CA ALA A 119 -8.81 -12.91 -12.65
C ALA A 119 -7.35 -13.41 -12.69
N VAL A 120 -7.14 -14.73 -12.77
CA VAL A 120 -5.80 -15.33 -12.91
C VAL A 120 -5.17 -14.96 -14.26
N GLU A 121 -5.92 -15.10 -15.35
CA GLU A 121 -5.44 -14.72 -16.68
C GLU A 121 -5.24 -13.20 -16.80
N GLN A 122 -6.13 -12.40 -16.21
CA GLN A 122 -5.99 -10.95 -16.17
C GLN A 122 -4.72 -10.53 -15.41
N PHE A 123 -4.45 -11.11 -14.24
CA PHE A 123 -3.22 -10.80 -13.50
C PHE A 123 -1.98 -11.15 -14.32
N GLU A 124 -1.93 -12.36 -14.87
CA GLU A 124 -0.80 -12.83 -15.66
C GLU A 124 -0.55 -11.93 -16.88
N ARG A 125 -1.59 -11.69 -17.68
CA ARG A 125 -1.48 -10.98 -18.97
C ARG A 125 -1.41 -9.47 -18.80
N PHE A 126 -2.16 -8.90 -17.87
CA PHE A 126 -2.33 -7.44 -17.80
C PHE A 126 -1.40 -6.78 -16.80
N ILE A 127 -0.93 -7.53 -15.79
CA ILE A 127 -0.11 -7.00 -14.70
C ILE A 127 1.29 -7.61 -14.74
N LEU A 128 1.39 -8.94 -14.63
CA LEU A 128 2.66 -9.62 -14.49
C LEU A 128 3.55 -9.48 -15.74
N GLN A 129 3.05 -9.87 -16.91
CA GLN A 129 3.82 -9.79 -18.16
C GLN A 129 4.30 -8.36 -18.45
N PRO A 130 3.43 -7.32 -18.43
CA PRO A 130 3.90 -5.94 -18.59
C PRO A 130 4.92 -5.52 -17.54
N SER A 131 4.77 -5.94 -16.28
CA SER A 131 5.70 -5.54 -15.21
C SER A 131 7.12 -6.05 -15.44
N GLN A 132 7.28 -7.29 -15.90
CA GLN A 132 8.57 -7.97 -15.98
C GLN A 132 9.49 -7.39 -17.04
N GLU A 133 8.92 -6.71 -18.03
CA GLU A 133 9.67 -6.21 -19.16
C GLU A 133 9.96 -4.69 -19.06
N LEU A 134 9.62 -4.08 -17.93
CA LEU A 134 9.77 -2.64 -17.68
C LEU A 134 10.86 -2.38 -16.65
N GLU A 135 11.76 -1.47 -17.01
CA GLU A 135 12.67 -0.83 -16.07
C GLU A 135 11.99 0.44 -15.56
N THR A 136 11.57 0.41 -14.30
CA THR A 136 10.86 1.53 -13.66
C THR A 136 11.64 2.04 -12.46
N ILE A 137 11.79 3.36 -12.38
CA ILE A 137 12.54 4.01 -11.30
C ILE A 137 11.62 4.19 -10.10
N GLY A 138 11.87 3.41 -9.05
CA GLY A 138 11.19 3.50 -7.77
C GLY A 138 9.84 2.79 -7.70
N PRO A 139 9.27 2.65 -6.49
CA PRO A 139 8.10 1.81 -6.28
C PRO A 139 6.80 2.43 -6.81
N ILE A 140 6.07 1.66 -7.62
CA ILE A 140 4.69 1.90 -8.06
C ILE A 140 3.75 1.18 -7.10
N VAL A 141 2.80 1.90 -6.52
CA VAL A 141 1.88 1.39 -5.51
C VAL A 141 0.51 1.10 -6.12
N VAL A 142 -0.03 -0.07 -5.82
CA VAL A 142 -1.41 -0.47 -6.10
C VAL A 142 -2.12 -0.71 -4.78
N VAL A 143 -3.27 -0.09 -4.57
CA VAL A 143 -4.08 -0.27 -3.35
C VAL A 143 -5.36 -1.02 -3.68
N ILE A 144 -5.64 -2.11 -2.97
CA ILE A 144 -6.86 -2.91 -3.08
C ILE A 144 -7.56 -2.83 -1.72
N ASP A 145 -8.63 -2.06 -1.65
CA ASP A 145 -9.38 -1.86 -0.42
C ASP A 145 -10.58 -2.81 -0.33
N ALA A 146 -10.83 -3.30 0.89
CA ALA A 146 -11.97 -4.12 1.28
C ALA A 146 -12.12 -5.44 0.49
N LEU A 147 -11.04 -6.21 0.32
CA LEU A 147 -11.08 -7.45 -0.46
C LEU A 147 -12.14 -8.47 0.03
N ASP A 148 -12.50 -8.45 1.31
CA ASP A 148 -13.62 -9.24 1.87
C ASP A 148 -14.98 -8.88 1.25
N GLN A 149 -15.16 -7.63 0.80
CA GLN A 149 -16.39 -7.14 0.16
C GLN A 149 -16.49 -7.49 -1.33
N SER A 150 -15.60 -8.36 -1.84
CA SER A 150 -15.56 -8.76 -3.24
C SER A 150 -16.55 -9.87 -3.63
N GLY A 151 -17.47 -10.22 -2.72
CA GLY A 151 -18.45 -11.30 -2.88
C GLY A 151 -18.03 -12.57 -2.12
N THR A 152 -18.51 -13.74 -2.54
CA THR A 152 -18.20 -15.01 -1.86
C THR A 152 -16.74 -15.43 -2.06
N ALA A 153 -16.27 -16.37 -1.22
CA ALA A 153 -14.95 -16.99 -1.36
C ALA A 153 -14.72 -17.56 -2.77
N GLU A 154 -15.75 -18.20 -3.36
CA GLU A 154 -15.69 -18.73 -4.72
C GLU A 154 -15.54 -17.64 -5.78
N ALA A 155 -16.23 -16.50 -5.60
CA ALA A 155 -16.19 -15.38 -6.52
C ALA A 155 -14.79 -14.73 -6.56
N ARG A 156 -14.15 -14.59 -5.38
CA ARG A 156 -12.80 -13.99 -5.26
C ARG A 156 -11.64 -14.99 -5.35
N ARG A 157 -11.92 -16.29 -5.43
CA ARG A 157 -10.91 -17.36 -5.54
C ARG A 157 -9.88 -17.11 -6.63
N GLY A 158 -10.29 -16.56 -7.78
CA GLY A 158 -9.37 -16.21 -8.86
C GLY A 158 -8.37 -15.10 -8.47
N VAL A 159 -8.84 -14.08 -7.73
CA VAL A 159 -8.00 -13.00 -7.21
C VAL A 159 -7.02 -13.55 -6.17
N ILE A 160 -7.50 -14.35 -5.21
CA ILE A 160 -6.64 -15.00 -4.21
C ILE A 160 -5.59 -15.88 -4.88
N SER A 161 -5.99 -16.71 -5.86
CA SER A 161 -5.05 -17.58 -6.59
C SER A 161 -3.98 -16.78 -7.33
N ALA A 162 -4.34 -15.67 -7.98
CA ALA A 162 -3.38 -14.79 -8.65
C ALA A 162 -2.37 -14.18 -7.65
N LEU A 163 -2.86 -13.63 -6.54
CA LEU A 163 -2.03 -13.04 -5.49
C LEU A 163 -1.10 -14.08 -4.85
N SER A 164 -1.61 -15.29 -4.60
CA SER A 164 -0.83 -16.36 -3.99
C SER A 164 0.28 -16.88 -4.90
N ASN A 165 -0.03 -17.12 -6.17
CA ASN A 165 0.85 -17.88 -7.05
C ASN A 165 1.74 -17.00 -7.93
N GLN A 166 1.29 -15.79 -8.28
CA GLN A 166 1.91 -14.97 -9.32
C GLN A 166 2.52 -13.67 -8.79
N ALA A 167 2.01 -13.10 -7.67
CA ALA A 167 2.49 -11.81 -7.17
C ALA A 167 3.98 -11.81 -6.73
N LYS A 168 4.53 -12.97 -6.38
CA LYS A 168 5.97 -13.13 -6.09
C LYS A 168 6.90 -12.88 -7.30
N ASN A 169 6.35 -12.94 -8.51
CA ASN A 169 7.11 -12.80 -9.76
C ASN A 169 6.99 -11.40 -10.38
N LEU A 170 6.28 -10.47 -9.72
CA LEU A 170 6.19 -9.08 -10.15
C LEU A 170 7.58 -8.43 -10.15
N ALA A 171 7.76 -7.42 -10.99
CA ALA A 171 8.94 -6.57 -10.91
C ALA A 171 9.08 -5.99 -9.49
N GLY A 172 10.32 -5.92 -8.99
CA GLY A 172 10.61 -5.58 -7.59
C GLY A 172 10.13 -4.19 -7.17
N ASN A 173 9.76 -3.35 -8.12
CA ASN A 173 9.25 -2.01 -7.87
C ASN A 173 7.71 -1.94 -7.83
N ILE A 174 6.96 -3.02 -8.02
CA ILE A 174 5.51 -3.01 -7.82
C ILE A 174 5.19 -3.45 -6.39
N ARG A 175 4.39 -2.64 -5.69
CA ARG A 175 3.93 -2.90 -4.32
C ARG A 175 2.41 -2.91 -4.28
N ILE A 176 1.83 -4.02 -3.83
CA ILE A 176 0.38 -4.18 -3.68
C ILE A 176 0.03 -4.08 -2.20
N ILE A 177 -0.86 -3.17 -1.84
CA ILE A 177 -1.40 -3.03 -0.49
C ILE A 177 -2.84 -3.51 -0.51
N ILE A 178 -3.18 -4.42 0.39
CA ILE A 178 -4.51 -5.02 0.48
C ILE A 178 -5.05 -4.80 1.87
N THR A 179 -6.28 -4.32 1.97
CA THR A 179 -7.04 -4.33 3.22
C THR A 179 -8.17 -5.34 3.16
N ALA A 180 -8.43 -6.03 4.27
CA ALA A 180 -9.55 -6.96 4.36
C ALA A 180 -9.97 -7.28 5.79
N CYS A 181 -11.19 -7.77 5.98
CA CYS A 181 -11.53 -8.54 7.18
C CYS A 181 -10.83 -9.92 7.15
N PRO A 182 -10.56 -10.53 8.33
CA PRO A 182 -9.81 -11.78 8.46
C PRO A 182 -10.62 -13.03 8.05
N GLU A 183 -11.13 -13.09 6.82
CA GLU A 183 -11.78 -14.31 6.30
C GLU A 183 -10.75 -15.41 5.99
N PRO A 184 -11.08 -16.71 6.16
CA PRO A 184 -10.09 -17.80 6.12
C PRO A 184 -9.26 -17.88 4.82
N ASP A 185 -9.89 -17.69 3.66
CA ASP A 185 -9.23 -17.72 2.36
C ASP A 185 -8.32 -16.50 2.13
N ILE A 186 -8.66 -15.34 2.71
CA ILE A 186 -7.84 -14.13 2.67
C ILE A 186 -6.67 -14.25 3.65
N GLN A 187 -6.92 -14.72 4.87
CA GLN A 187 -5.88 -14.98 5.86
C GLN A 187 -4.82 -15.96 5.35
N GLY A 188 -5.20 -16.91 4.49
CA GLY A 188 -4.25 -17.83 3.85
C GLY A 188 -3.09 -17.14 3.12
N LEU A 189 -3.25 -15.89 2.66
CA LEU A 189 -2.18 -15.10 2.05
C LEU A 189 -1.05 -14.77 3.03
N SER A 190 -1.34 -14.64 4.33
CA SER A 190 -0.36 -14.27 5.35
C SER A 190 0.78 -15.29 5.53
N ALA A 191 0.56 -16.54 5.12
CA ALA A 191 1.56 -17.61 5.20
C ALA A 191 2.60 -17.56 4.07
N LEU A 192 2.43 -16.69 3.07
CA LEU A 192 3.27 -16.64 1.88
C LEU A 192 4.49 -15.73 2.10
N SER A 193 5.67 -16.17 1.66
CA SER A 193 6.93 -15.45 1.86
C SER A 193 6.99 -14.05 1.23
N HIS A 194 6.20 -13.79 0.18
CA HIS A 194 6.14 -12.48 -0.49
C HIS A 194 5.04 -11.57 0.06
N VAL A 195 4.34 -11.98 1.12
CA VAL A 195 3.28 -11.21 1.77
C VAL A 195 3.76 -10.77 3.16
N LYS A 196 3.90 -9.46 3.37
CA LYS A 196 4.00 -8.88 4.71
C LYS A 196 2.60 -8.79 5.29
N PHE A 197 2.40 -9.28 6.50
CA PHE A 197 1.11 -9.31 7.17
C PHE A 197 1.08 -8.40 8.39
N ILE A 198 0.03 -7.60 8.54
CA ILE A 198 -0.23 -6.77 9.71
C ILE A 198 -1.69 -6.96 10.14
N ASP A 199 -1.90 -7.39 11.38
CA ASP A 199 -3.22 -7.37 12.02
C ASP A 199 -3.40 -6.07 12.82
N MET A 200 -4.36 -5.25 12.40
CA MET A 200 -4.70 -4.01 13.07
C MET A 200 -5.25 -4.24 14.49
N ASN A 201 -5.91 -5.37 14.73
CA ASN A 201 -6.46 -5.70 16.05
C ASN A 201 -5.34 -5.81 17.11
N GLU A 202 -4.22 -6.42 16.74
CA GLU A 202 -3.05 -6.56 17.62
C GLU A 202 -2.34 -5.21 17.85
N THR A 203 -2.22 -4.39 16.81
CA THR A 203 -1.62 -3.05 16.96
C THR A 203 -2.44 -2.12 17.84
N ASP A 204 -3.78 -2.19 17.79
CA ASP A 204 -4.65 -1.40 18.67
C ASP A 204 -4.66 -1.93 20.10
N ALA A 205 -4.56 -3.25 20.30
CA ALA A 205 -4.40 -3.85 21.62
C ALA A 205 -3.10 -3.39 22.28
N ALA A 206 -1.98 -3.43 21.56
CA ALA A 206 -0.68 -2.94 22.04
C ALA A 206 -0.74 -1.43 22.39
N ARG A 207 -1.48 -0.63 21.59
CA ARG A 207 -1.71 0.80 21.87
C ARG A 207 -2.52 1.03 23.14
N LYS A 208 -3.61 0.27 23.35
CA LYS A 208 -4.43 0.36 24.57
C LYS A 208 -3.62 -0.04 25.80
N THR A 209 -2.88 -1.14 25.76
CA THR A 209 -2.03 -1.57 26.88
C THR A 209 -0.92 -0.56 27.18
N GLY A 210 -0.29 0.01 26.16
CA GLY A 210 0.71 1.08 26.33
C GLY A 210 0.13 2.36 26.94
N ALA A 211 -1.09 2.76 26.56
CA ALA A 211 -1.77 3.91 27.14
C ALA A 211 -2.13 3.69 28.63
N VAL A 212 -2.62 2.50 28.98
CA VAL A 212 -2.93 2.14 30.38
C VAL A 212 -1.66 2.15 31.24
N LEU A 213 -0.53 1.65 30.73
CA LEU A 213 0.75 1.70 31.43
C LEU A 213 1.30 3.12 31.58
N ALA A 214 1.11 3.98 30.57
CA ALA A 214 1.51 5.39 30.64
C ALA A 214 0.64 6.17 31.65
N GLU A 215 -0.65 5.88 31.73
CA GLU A 215 -1.57 6.50 32.69
C GLU A 215 -1.30 6.05 34.13
N ALA A 216 -0.95 4.78 34.34
CA ALA A 216 -0.53 4.24 35.64
C ALA A 216 0.81 4.80 36.16
N SER A 217 1.60 5.45 35.28
CA SER A 217 2.89 6.06 35.64
C SER A 217 2.81 7.53 36.05
N HIS A 218 1.63 8.16 36.00
CA HIS A 218 1.43 9.54 36.47
C HIS A 218 0.92 9.55 37.92
N PRO A 219 1.63 10.15 38.89
CA PRO A 219 1.14 10.27 40.26
C PRO A 219 -0.10 11.18 40.33
N PRO A 220 -1.04 10.92 41.26
CA PRO A 220 -2.26 11.70 41.38
C PRO A 220 -1.94 13.17 41.68
N LYS A 221 -2.50 14.07 40.86
CA LYS A 221 -2.48 15.51 41.17
C LYS A 221 -3.31 15.74 42.43
N THR A 222 -2.64 16.05 43.54
CA THR A 222 -3.32 16.51 44.75
C THR A 222 -3.83 17.93 44.52
N SER A 223 -5.15 18.10 44.56
CA SER A 223 -5.83 19.40 44.52
C SER A 223 -5.51 20.17 45.81
N PRO A 224 -5.20 21.47 45.76
CA PRO A 224 -5.05 22.26 46.97
C PRO A 224 -6.42 22.49 47.62
N THR A 225 -6.51 22.17 48.91
CA THR A 225 -7.68 22.35 49.76
C THR A 225 -8.15 23.81 49.76
N ARG A 226 -9.38 24.03 49.30
CA ARG A 226 -10.07 25.32 49.28
C ARG A 226 -10.35 25.79 50.71
N ARG A 227 -9.55 26.74 51.23
CA ARG A 227 -9.92 27.52 52.42
C ARG A 227 -10.92 28.61 52.01
N SER A 228 -12.12 28.50 52.55
CA SER A 228 -13.17 29.51 52.53
C SER A 228 -12.68 30.79 53.22
N ARG A 229 -12.74 31.92 52.52
CA ARG A 229 -12.56 33.26 53.09
C ARG A 229 -13.88 34.02 52.92
N VAL A 230 -14.41 34.47 54.05
CA VAL A 230 -15.64 35.27 54.19
C VAL A 230 -15.42 36.64 53.54
N ALA A 231 -16.38 37.06 52.72
CA ALA A 231 -16.42 38.40 52.11
C ALA A 231 -17.30 39.33 52.94
N VAL A 232 -16.81 40.55 53.20
CA VAL A 232 -17.56 41.67 53.76
C VAL A 232 -17.45 42.84 52.78
N GLY A 233 -18.60 43.36 52.37
CA GLY A 233 -18.88 44.80 52.23
C GLY A 233 -18.26 45.62 51.09
N SER A 234 -19.13 45.94 50.12
CA SER A 234 -19.42 47.30 49.62
C SER A 234 -18.35 48.09 48.83
N ALA A 235 -18.68 48.48 47.59
CA ALA A 235 -19.11 49.84 47.24
C ALA A 235 -19.21 50.05 45.71
N LEU A 236 -20.19 50.86 45.34
CA LEU A 236 -20.52 51.39 44.01
C LEU A 236 -19.40 52.26 43.42
N VAL A 237 -19.28 52.31 42.07
CA VAL A 237 -19.27 53.52 41.20
C VAL A 237 -19.42 53.07 39.73
N SER A 238 -20.26 53.78 38.96
CA SER A 238 -20.55 53.56 37.52
C SER A 238 -19.75 54.54 36.60
N PRO A 239 -20.07 54.75 35.30
CA PRO A 239 -19.21 54.36 34.18
C PRO A 239 -18.61 55.55 33.39
N THR A 240 -17.65 55.30 32.49
CA THR A 240 -17.28 56.27 31.44
C THR A 240 -16.96 55.57 30.12
N GLN A 241 -17.49 56.17 29.05
CA GLN A 241 -17.57 55.72 27.66
C GLN A 241 -16.30 56.02 26.82
N ARG A 242 -16.34 55.47 25.59
CA ARG A 242 -15.68 55.82 24.31
C ARG A 242 -14.45 54.98 23.97
N LEU A 243 -14.17 54.59 22.72
CA LEU A 243 -14.83 54.52 21.40
C LEU A 243 -13.90 53.58 20.56
N PRO A 244 -14.35 53.02 19.42
CA PRO A 244 -13.66 51.94 18.71
C PRO A 244 -12.68 52.44 17.63
N ILE A 245 -11.64 51.64 17.34
CA ILE A 245 -10.80 51.81 16.14
C ILE A 245 -11.03 50.61 15.22
N ALA A 246 -11.36 50.95 13.97
CA ALA A 246 -11.70 50.06 12.87
C ALA A 246 -10.43 49.52 12.14
N PRO A 247 -10.56 48.52 11.25
CA PRO A 247 -9.45 47.75 10.69
C PRO A 247 -8.86 48.36 9.42
N SER A 248 -7.56 48.15 9.20
CA SER A 248 -6.86 48.49 7.95
C SER A 248 -7.18 47.48 6.86
N GLN A 249 -7.77 47.95 5.76
CA GLN A 249 -7.95 47.21 4.51
C GLN A 249 -6.68 47.22 3.65
N SER A 250 -6.41 46.07 3.04
CA SER A 250 -5.53 45.86 1.89
C SER A 250 -6.40 45.71 0.65
N PRO A 251 -6.01 46.27 -0.50
CA PRO A 251 -6.40 45.68 -1.78
C PRO A 251 -5.24 45.65 -2.79
N TYR A 252 -4.93 44.47 -3.31
CA TYR A 252 -4.40 44.30 -4.67
C TYR A 252 -5.25 43.27 -5.40
N ASP A 253 -5.96 43.77 -6.40
CA ASP A 253 -6.78 43.04 -7.35
C ASP A 253 -5.94 42.30 -8.40
N ASP A 254 -6.39 41.08 -8.69
CA ASP A 254 -6.78 40.56 -10.00
C ASP A 254 -5.82 40.68 -11.21
N TYR A 255 -5.45 39.52 -11.77
CA TYR A 255 -5.29 39.36 -13.23
C TYR A 255 -5.76 37.98 -13.69
N ALA A 256 -6.82 38.04 -14.49
CA ALA A 256 -7.42 36.96 -15.25
C ALA A 256 -6.53 36.44 -16.40
N VAL A 257 -6.63 35.12 -16.61
CA VAL A 257 -6.85 34.42 -17.89
C VAL A 257 -6.14 34.94 -19.14
N SER A 258 -5.24 34.13 -19.70
CA SER A 258 -5.24 33.91 -21.15
C SER A 258 -4.89 32.48 -21.54
N ARG A 259 -5.68 32.01 -22.50
CA ARG A 259 -5.75 30.70 -23.13
C ARG A 259 -4.82 30.75 -24.34
N ILE A 260 -3.84 29.86 -24.47
CA ILE A 260 -3.16 29.62 -25.76
C ILE A 260 -3.02 28.11 -25.99
N MET A 261 -3.49 27.70 -27.17
CA MET A 261 -3.45 26.36 -27.76
C MET A 261 -2.00 25.88 -28.05
N ARG A 262 -1.86 24.56 -28.05
CA ARG A 262 -0.63 23.73 -28.20
C ARG A 262 0.21 24.00 -29.47
N PRO A 263 1.43 23.44 -29.52
CA PRO A 263 1.68 22.41 -30.54
C PRO A 263 2.33 21.12 -30.01
N LEU A 264 2.21 20.08 -30.85
CA LEU A 264 2.70 18.72 -30.68
C LEU A 264 4.24 18.61 -30.69
N GLY A 265 4.76 17.63 -29.94
CA GLY A 265 5.92 16.83 -30.38
C GLY A 265 7.30 17.23 -29.84
N ALA A 266 7.58 16.90 -28.58
CA ALA A 266 8.92 16.53 -28.09
C ALA A 266 8.78 15.73 -26.78
N PRO A 267 9.58 14.68 -26.53
CA PRO A 267 9.53 13.95 -25.28
C PRO A 267 9.96 14.88 -24.14
N SER A 268 9.05 15.16 -23.21
CA SER A 268 9.33 16.08 -22.11
C SER A 268 10.38 15.48 -21.18
N SER A 269 11.38 16.29 -20.82
CA SER A 269 12.43 16.03 -19.82
C SER A 269 11.92 15.72 -18.39
N ARG A 270 10.62 15.45 -18.22
CA ARG A 270 10.00 15.05 -16.94
C ARG A 270 10.32 13.61 -16.52
N GLN A 271 10.83 12.77 -17.41
CA GLN A 271 11.26 11.40 -17.03
C GLN A 271 12.42 11.38 -16.03
N TYR A 272 13.27 12.41 -16.01
CA TYR A 272 14.40 12.48 -15.06
C TYR A 272 14.04 13.13 -13.71
N LEU A 273 12.99 13.96 -13.65
CA LEU A 273 12.62 14.69 -12.43
C LEU A 273 11.68 13.91 -11.50
N ARG A 274 11.02 12.86 -12.00
CA ARG A 274 10.18 11.97 -11.17
C ARG A 274 10.98 11.08 -10.21
N ALA A 275 12.25 10.87 -10.51
CA ALA A 275 13.14 9.99 -9.75
C ALA A 275 13.78 10.63 -8.50
N LEU A 276 13.56 11.92 -8.24
CA LEU A 276 14.35 12.69 -7.27
C LEU A 276 13.51 13.53 -6.29
N ILE A 277 12.30 13.10 -5.92
CA ILE A 277 11.60 13.76 -4.80
C ILE A 277 12.33 13.38 -3.50
N PRO A 278 13.04 14.31 -2.82
CA PRO A 278 13.79 14.01 -1.61
C PRO A 278 12.83 13.81 -0.43
N ILE A 279 13.12 12.81 0.40
CA ILE A 279 12.41 12.55 1.65
C ILE A 279 12.74 13.64 2.67
N PRO A 280 11.77 14.19 3.43
CA PRO A 280 12.07 15.03 4.60
C PRO A 280 12.80 14.20 5.67
N ASN A 281 14.06 14.54 5.93
CA ASN A 281 14.93 13.81 6.84
C ASN A 281 14.44 13.83 8.29
N ARG A 282 14.42 12.66 8.95
CA ARG A 282 14.25 12.54 10.40
C ARG A 282 15.63 12.62 11.07
N THR A 283 15.77 13.58 11.98
CA THR A 283 16.97 13.82 12.79
C THR A 283 17.22 12.70 13.80
N GLY A 284 18.37 12.02 13.66
CA GLY A 284 19.28 11.60 14.72
C GLY A 284 18.83 10.57 15.77
N ARG A 285 19.46 9.38 15.76
CA ARG A 285 20.16 8.86 16.95
C ARG A 285 21.09 7.68 16.68
N HIS A 286 22.36 7.92 17.03
CA HIS A 286 23.39 7.03 17.59
C HIS A 286 23.58 5.59 17.07
N ARG A 287 24.61 5.46 16.22
CA ARG A 287 25.48 4.28 16.17
C ARG A 287 26.15 4.06 17.53
N ARG A 288 26.11 2.83 18.05
CA ARG A 288 27.12 2.29 18.97
C ARG A 288 27.79 1.08 18.32
N ASN A 289 29.11 1.16 18.25
CA ASN A 289 30.02 0.07 17.87
C ASN A 289 29.96 -1.06 18.90
N MET A 290 30.07 -2.31 18.42
CA MET A 290 30.60 -3.44 19.20
C MET A 290 31.53 -4.25 18.28
N SER A 291 32.83 -4.17 18.58
CA SER A 291 33.86 -5.07 18.09
C SER A 291 33.90 -6.28 19.03
N GLY A 292 33.86 -7.49 18.48
CA GLY A 292 34.03 -8.72 19.26
C GLY A 292 34.47 -9.89 18.37
N LYS A 293 35.78 -10.18 18.40
CA LYS A 293 36.45 -11.32 17.76
C LYS A 293 35.91 -12.66 18.28
N SER A 294 35.87 -13.68 17.41
CA SER A 294 36.36 -15.02 17.77
C SER A 294 36.73 -15.86 16.54
N LYS A 295 37.96 -16.39 16.60
CA LYS A 295 38.61 -17.37 15.74
C LYS A 295 38.38 -18.77 16.30
N THR A 296 38.13 -19.76 15.44
CA THR A 296 38.55 -21.19 15.60
C THR A 296 38.38 -21.87 14.24
N ARG A 297 39.47 -22.04 13.46
CA ARG A 297 40.33 -23.24 13.30
C ARG A 297 39.66 -24.49 12.69
N HIS A 298 40.09 -24.80 11.46
CA HIS A 298 40.06 -26.09 10.76
C HIS A 298 40.92 -27.17 11.43
N VAL A 299 40.55 -28.45 11.25
CA VAL A 299 41.33 -29.63 10.75
C VAL A 299 40.28 -30.68 10.29
N GLY A 300 40.22 -31.16 9.04
CA GLY A 300 40.96 -32.30 8.45
C GLY A 300 40.30 -33.65 8.86
N THR A 301 39.94 -34.62 8.01
CA THR A 301 40.67 -35.27 6.89
C THR A 301 39.79 -36.32 6.17
N ALA A 302 40.06 -36.52 4.87
CA ALA A 302 40.09 -37.75 4.02
C ALA A 302 39.06 -38.90 4.21
N GLY A 303 38.57 -39.62 3.19
CA GLY A 303 38.87 -39.72 1.76
C GLY A 303 38.24 -41.00 1.17
N THR A 304 38.37 -41.19 -0.16
CA THR A 304 38.19 -42.44 -0.97
C THR A 304 36.77 -43.03 -1.06
N GLN A 305 36.23 -43.57 -2.16
CA GLN A 305 36.73 -44.06 -3.47
C GLN A 305 35.51 -44.24 -4.41
N SER A 306 35.71 -44.18 -5.73
CA SER A 306 34.75 -44.54 -6.79
C SER A 306 35.18 -45.89 -7.45
N PRO A 307 34.54 -46.34 -8.56
CA PRO A 307 33.40 -47.25 -8.74
C PRO A 307 33.90 -48.63 -9.30
N PRO A 308 33.22 -49.52 -10.09
CA PRO A 308 32.57 -49.23 -11.40
C PRO A 308 31.44 -50.22 -11.87
N GLU A 309 31.02 -50.06 -13.15
CA GLU A 309 30.45 -51.06 -14.11
C GLU A 309 29.02 -51.63 -13.87
N GLY A 310 28.16 -51.90 -14.87
CA GLY A 310 28.22 -51.85 -16.33
C GLY A 310 27.05 -52.67 -16.95
N GLY A 311 26.58 -52.27 -18.15
CA GLY A 311 25.81 -53.07 -19.14
C GLY A 311 24.34 -53.45 -18.83
N ASN A 312 23.46 -53.79 -19.78
CA ASN A 312 23.38 -53.70 -21.24
C ASN A 312 21.94 -54.16 -21.65
N LEU A 313 21.49 -53.76 -22.85
CA LEU A 313 20.57 -54.46 -23.79
C LEU A 313 19.04 -54.58 -23.59
N GLU A 314 18.37 -54.33 -24.74
CA GLU A 314 17.11 -54.91 -25.28
C GLU A 314 15.78 -54.55 -24.59
N GLY A 315 14.70 -54.12 -25.23
CA GLY A 315 14.23 -54.33 -26.60
C GLY A 315 12.89 -55.09 -26.54
N LYS A 316 11.75 -54.44 -26.84
CA LYS A 316 10.59 -55.06 -27.52
C LYS A 316 9.42 -54.09 -27.78
N LEU A 317 9.07 -54.04 -29.07
CA LEU A 317 7.76 -53.72 -29.65
C LEU A 317 6.63 -54.53 -29.00
N SER A 318 5.45 -53.91 -28.91
CA SER A 318 4.19 -54.53 -29.38
C SER A 318 3.08 -53.49 -29.60
N ILE A 319 2.76 -53.33 -30.87
CA ILE A 319 1.49 -52.86 -31.45
C ILE A 319 0.44 -53.94 -31.20
N ILE A 320 -0.78 -53.61 -30.75
CA ILE A 320 -2.05 -54.20 -31.24
C ILE A 320 -3.19 -53.17 -31.09
N THR A 321 -3.77 -52.79 -32.23
CA THR A 321 -5.12 -52.24 -32.44
C THR A 321 -6.17 -53.34 -32.40
N SER A 322 -7.31 -53.10 -31.75
CA SER A 322 -8.69 -53.33 -32.23
C SER A 322 -9.68 -52.80 -31.20
#